data_AF-A0A5P8KIR2-F1
#
_entry.id   AF-A0A5P8KIR2-F1
#
_cell.length_a   1.000
_cell.length_b   1.000
_cell.length_c   1.000
_cell.angle_alpha   90.00
_cell.angle_beta   90.00
_cell.angle_gamma   90.00
#
_symmetry.space_group_name_H-M   'P 1'
#
loop_
_entity.id
_entity.type
_entity.pdbx_description
1 polymer ?
#
loop_
_entity_poly.entity_id
_entity_poly.type
_entity_poly.pdbx_seq_one_letter_code
_entity_poly.pdbx_strand_id
1 'polypeptide(L)'
;MSLLLSGARRETLAEVSRFRGDFYACLTARGDELFELADAVLCADGPVRSPVDLTLAPEHRRGHGGMYGGLNKGRIDAEQLRTVLAGLPLPRFPDGRLVLAVDVSPWFRSDAPCSAERLFCHVYGRAKSASRFIPGWPYSFVAVLEPGRTSWTTIVDVVRLGPVDDATAVTAAQLRDVVERLMAAGQWVSGDPEIVIVGDAGYDITRLSWVLRDLPVELVGRVRSDRVMRLPKPPRVYDPQGGRP
;
A
#
# COMPACT_ATOMS: atom_id res chain seq x y z
N MET A 1 22.88 21.06 -24.31
CA MET A 1 22.73 19.74 -23.65
C MET A 1 23.22 19.73 -22.19
N SER A 2 24.44 20.21 -21.88
CA SER A 2 24.96 20.22 -20.49
C SER A 2 24.15 21.08 -19.50
N LEU A 3 23.67 22.26 -19.93
CA LEU A 3 22.87 23.15 -19.06
C LEU A 3 21.47 22.59 -18.72
N LEU A 4 20.83 21.89 -19.65
CA LEU A 4 19.52 21.25 -19.43
C LEU A 4 19.63 20.06 -18.46
N LEU A 5 20.70 19.25 -18.59
CA LEU A 5 21.02 18.18 -17.63
C LEU A 5 21.33 18.75 -16.23
N SER A 6 22.00 19.91 -16.16
CA SER A 6 22.28 20.59 -14.89
C SER A 6 21.03 21.22 -14.26
N GLY A 7 20.04 21.60 -15.06
CA GLY A 7 18.75 22.14 -14.61
C GLY A 7 17.87 21.05 -14.04
N ALA A 8 17.64 19.98 -14.81
CA ALA A 8 16.87 18.82 -14.37
C ALA A 8 17.45 18.19 -13.09
N ARG A 9 18.79 18.06 -12.99
CA ARG A 9 19.43 17.56 -11.76
C ARG A 9 19.21 18.47 -10.55
N ARG A 10 19.15 19.80 -10.73
CA ARG A 10 18.86 20.75 -9.64
C ARG A 10 17.41 20.66 -9.18
N GLU A 11 16.49 20.46 -10.11
CA GLU A 11 15.06 20.26 -9.81
C GLU A 11 14.84 18.97 -9.03
N THR A 12 15.38 17.84 -9.50
CA THR A 12 15.29 16.55 -8.77
C THR A 12 15.92 16.65 -7.37
N LEU A 13 17.05 17.32 -7.23
CA LEU A 13 17.68 17.52 -5.91
C LEU A 13 16.78 18.35 -4.98
N ALA A 14 16.11 19.38 -5.50
CA ALA A 14 15.19 20.19 -4.73
C ALA A 14 13.94 19.40 -4.30
N GLU A 15 13.40 18.56 -5.19
CA GLU A 15 12.29 17.65 -4.88
C GLU A 15 12.66 16.66 -3.79
N VAL A 16 13.80 15.97 -3.93
CA VAL A 16 14.29 15.03 -2.91
C VAL A 16 14.57 15.74 -1.59
N SER A 17 15.12 16.96 -1.63
CA SER A 17 15.39 17.74 -0.41
C SER A 17 14.11 18.13 0.32
N ARG A 18 13.06 18.53 -0.41
CA ARG A 18 11.73 18.81 0.18
C ARG A 18 11.13 17.54 0.79
N PHE A 19 11.10 16.45 0.03
CA PHE A 19 10.60 15.16 0.51
C PHE A 19 11.31 14.71 1.79
N ARG A 20 12.63 14.86 1.87
CA ARG A 20 13.41 14.52 3.06
C ARG A 20 13.01 15.39 4.26
N GLY A 21 12.77 16.68 4.06
CA GLY A 21 12.25 17.56 5.11
C GLY A 21 10.87 17.14 5.60
N ASP A 22 9.96 16.84 4.67
CA ASP A 22 8.59 16.40 4.99
C ASP A 22 8.58 15.02 5.67
N PHE A 23 9.42 14.09 5.20
CA PHE A 23 9.63 12.79 5.83
C PHE A 23 10.16 12.94 7.25
N TYR A 24 11.17 13.79 7.47
CA TYR A 24 11.71 14.04 8.80
C TYR A 24 10.65 14.63 9.75
N ALA A 25 9.79 15.53 9.26
CA ALA A 25 8.69 16.09 10.04
C ALA A 25 7.68 15.04 10.51
N CYS A 26 7.53 13.92 9.79
CA CYS A 26 6.68 12.80 10.20
C CYS A 26 7.28 11.99 11.37
N LEU A 27 8.56 12.17 11.73
CA LEU A 27 9.24 11.37 12.75
C LEU A 27 9.11 12.00 14.15
N THR A 28 7.96 11.76 14.78
CA THR A 28 7.55 12.42 16.02
C THR A 28 8.31 12.03 17.28
N ALA A 29 9.07 10.92 17.25
CA ALA A 29 10.00 10.58 18.33
C ALA A 29 11.24 9.87 17.80
N ARG A 30 12.41 10.17 18.38
CA ARG A 30 13.72 9.69 17.92
C ARG A 30 13.97 10.00 16.43
N GLY A 31 13.50 11.15 15.96
CA GLY A 31 13.46 11.50 14.54
C GLY A 31 14.80 11.39 13.84
N ASP A 32 15.86 11.97 14.39
CA ASP A 32 17.18 11.87 13.76
C ASP A 32 17.68 10.43 13.59
N GLU A 33 17.44 9.57 14.58
CA GLU A 33 17.85 8.16 14.51
C GLU A 33 17.05 7.41 13.45
N LEU A 34 15.73 7.59 13.42
CA LEU A 34 14.87 6.97 12.41
C LEU A 34 15.21 7.46 11.00
N PHE A 35 15.57 8.73 10.87
CA PHE A 35 15.95 9.34 9.60
C PHE A 35 17.28 8.80 9.09
N GLU A 36 18.31 8.79 9.93
CA GLU A 36 19.61 8.20 9.59
C GLU A 36 19.50 6.70 9.31
N LEU A 37 18.66 5.98 10.06
CA LEU A 37 18.39 4.56 9.81
C LEU A 37 17.72 4.33 8.45
N ALA A 38 16.76 5.18 8.07
CA ALA A 38 16.14 5.11 6.75
C ALA A 38 17.16 5.36 5.63
N ASP A 39 18.01 6.37 5.77
CA ASP A 39 19.09 6.65 4.81
C ASP A 39 20.07 5.48 4.70
N ALA A 40 20.50 4.92 5.83
CA ALA A 40 21.40 3.78 5.86
C ALA A 40 20.81 2.55 5.16
N VAL A 41 19.49 2.29 5.32
CA VAL A 41 18.80 1.21 4.61
C VAL A 41 18.77 1.47 3.11
N LEU A 42 18.48 2.71 2.69
CA LEU A 42 18.36 3.08 1.28
C LEU A 42 19.72 3.12 0.55
N CYS A 43 20.79 3.44 1.27
CA CYS A 43 22.16 3.49 0.74
C CYS A 43 22.94 2.18 0.91
N ALA A 44 22.38 1.16 1.58
CA ALA A 44 23.06 -0.12 1.74
C ALA A 44 23.34 -0.81 0.39
N ASP A 45 24.55 -1.35 0.24
CA ASP A 45 24.95 -2.14 -0.93
C ASP A 45 24.31 -3.55 -0.91
N GLY A 46 23.00 -3.59 -1.15
CA GLY A 46 22.21 -4.81 -1.24
C GLY A 46 21.35 -5.12 0.00
N PRO A 47 20.88 -6.37 0.15
CA PRO A 47 19.94 -6.73 1.21
C PRO A 47 20.52 -6.54 2.61
N VAL A 48 19.83 -5.77 3.44
CA VAL A 48 20.17 -5.62 4.86
C VAL A 48 19.91 -6.94 5.60
N ARG A 49 20.97 -7.57 6.11
CA ARG A 49 20.88 -8.85 6.83
C ARG A 49 20.80 -8.68 8.35
N SER A 50 21.31 -7.57 8.85
CA SER A 50 21.31 -7.25 10.27
C SER A 50 21.11 -5.75 10.47
N PRO A 51 20.14 -5.32 11.30
CA PRO A 51 19.95 -3.90 11.60
C PRO A 51 21.16 -3.24 12.26
N VAL A 52 22.00 -3.99 12.99
CA VAL A 52 23.18 -3.42 13.66
C VAL A 52 24.27 -3.04 12.67
N ASP A 53 24.39 -3.76 11.55
CA ASP A 53 25.40 -3.47 10.53
C ASP A 53 25.17 -2.11 9.87
N LEU A 54 23.93 -1.61 9.88
CA LEU A 54 23.57 -0.28 9.36
C LEU A 54 24.25 0.85 10.13
N THR A 55 24.65 0.63 11.39
CA THR A 55 25.38 1.63 12.18
C THR A 55 26.82 1.85 11.71
N LEU A 56 27.29 1.02 10.77
CA LEU A 56 28.58 1.17 10.09
C LEU A 56 28.44 1.93 8.77
N ALA A 57 27.22 2.19 8.30
CA ALA A 57 26.98 2.94 7.07
C ALA A 57 27.39 4.43 7.27
N PRO A 58 27.99 5.08 6.27
CA PRO A 58 28.36 6.50 6.34
C PRO A 58 27.19 7.44 6.68
N GLU A 59 25.98 7.04 6.28
CA GLU A 59 24.73 7.76 6.51
C GLU A 59 24.23 7.66 7.96
N HIS A 60 24.69 6.65 8.72
CA HIS A 60 24.30 6.41 10.11
C HIS A 60 25.37 6.94 11.07
N ARG A 61 25.03 7.96 11.86
CA ARG A 61 26.01 8.66 12.71
C ARG A 61 25.92 8.26 14.18
N ARG A 62 24.93 7.43 14.52
CA ARG A 62 24.63 7.03 15.90
C ARG A 62 25.14 5.62 16.18
N GLY A 63 25.54 5.37 17.43
CA GLY A 63 26.01 4.03 17.83
C GLY A 63 24.88 3.00 17.92
N HIS A 64 25.25 1.74 18.16
CA HIS A 64 24.32 0.59 18.25
C HIS A 64 23.14 0.82 19.20
N GLY A 65 23.38 1.44 20.36
CA GLY A 65 22.32 1.77 21.32
C GLY A 65 21.32 2.79 20.81
N GLY A 66 21.76 3.72 19.95
CA GLY A 66 20.90 4.68 19.24
C GLY A 66 19.92 3.95 18.34
N MET A 67 20.43 3.05 17.48
CA MET A 67 19.62 2.24 16.56
C MET A 67 18.52 1.45 17.25
N TYR A 68 18.84 0.68 18.30
CA TYR A 68 17.81 -0.01 19.07
C TYR A 68 16.87 0.96 19.80
N GLY A 69 17.37 2.12 20.24
CA GLY A 69 16.54 3.18 20.80
C GLY A 69 15.53 3.73 19.79
N GLY A 70 15.92 3.94 18.54
CA GLY A 70 15.07 4.34 17.43
C GLY A 70 14.00 3.30 17.12
N LEU A 71 14.38 2.04 16.93
CA LEU A 71 13.41 0.97 16.64
C LEU A 71 12.41 0.73 17.77
N ASN A 72 12.85 0.81 19.03
CA ASN A 72 11.99 0.50 20.19
C ASN A 72 11.12 1.68 20.64
N LYS A 73 11.65 2.90 20.55
CA LYS A 73 11.03 4.12 21.12
C LYS A 73 10.76 5.21 20.10
N GLY A 74 11.11 5.00 18.84
CA GLY A 74 10.77 5.90 17.76
C GLY A 74 9.28 5.89 17.46
N ARG A 75 8.81 6.99 16.87
CA ARG A 75 7.41 7.18 16.47
C ARG A 75 7.37 7.86 15.11
N ILE A 76 6.44 7.41 14.28
CA ILE A 76 6.18 7.92 12.94
C ILE A 76 4.70 8.30 12.91
N ASP A 77 4.40 9.54 12.51
CA ASP A 77 3.07 9.93 12.09
C ASP A 77 2.81 9.31 10.72
N ALA A 78 2.20 8.12 10.73
CA ALA A 78 1.93 7.37 9.51
C ALA A 78 0.88 8.06 8.62
N GLU A 79 -0.06 8.80 9.21
CA GLU A 79 -1.08 9.53 8.46
C GLU A 79 -0.45 10.69 7.69
N GLN A 80 0.37 11.50 8.37
CA GLN A 80 1.13 12.55 7.72
C GLN A 80 2.05 12.00 6.63
N LEU A 81 2.75 10.89 6.90
CA LEU A 81 3.62 10.26 5.91
C LEU A 81 2.85 9.84 4.65
N ARG A 82 1.67 9.24 4.79
CA ARG A 82 0.82 8.85 3.65
C ARG A 82 0.36 10.08 2.84
N THR A 83 0.08 11.20 3.51
CA THR A 83 -0.23 12.48 2.84
C THR A 83 0.97 13.00 2.05
N VAL A 84 2.18 12.94 2.62
CA VAL A 84 3.42 13.31 1.91
C VAL A 84 3.61 12.44 0.66
N LEU A 85 3.43 11.12 0.78
CA LEU A 85 3.56 10.19 -0.35
C LEU A 85 2.54 10.44 -1.46
N ALA A 86 1.28 10.75 -1.11
CA ALA A 86 0.24 11.09 -2.09
C ALA A 86 0.52 12.41 -2.83
N GLY A 87 1.27 13.33 -2.21
CA GLY A 87 1.68 14.61 -2.80
C GLY A 87 2.88 14.55 -3.74
N LEU A 88 3.58 13.41 -3.83
CA LEU A 88 4.72 13.26 -4.72
C LEU A 88 4.29 13.23 -6.20
N PRO A 89 5.20 13.51 -7.16
CA PRO A 89 4.95 13.23 -8.56
C PRO A 89 4.64 11.74 -8.76
N LEU A 90 3.45 11.42 -9.27
CA LEU A 90 2.99 10.05 -9.49
C LEU A 90 2.98 9.69 -10.98
N PRO A 91 3.33 8.44 -11.35
CA PRO A 91 3.26 8.00 -12.73
C PRO A 91 1.80 7.99 -13.21
N ARG A 92 1.60 8.37 -14.48
CA ARG A 92 0.30 8.40 -15.14
C ARG A 92 0.35 7.59 -16.43
N PHE A 93 -0.77 6.99 -16.79
CA PHE A 93 -0.93 6.31 -18.07
C PHE A 93 -1.09 7.35 -19.20
N PRO A 94 -0.97 6.94 -20.49
CA PRO A 94 -0.93 7.89 -21.61
C PRO A 94 -2.11 8.86 -21.73
N ASP A 95 -3.26 8.51 -21.18
CA ASP A 95 -4.46 9.34 -21.13
C ASP A 95 -4.59 10.18 -19.84
N GLY A 96 -3.53 10.22 -19.02
CA GLY A 96 -3.45 11.00 -17.79
C GLY A 96 -4.02 10.32 -16.55
N ARG A 97 -4.60 9.11 -16.67
CA ARG A 97 -5.19 8.40 -15.53
C ARG A 97 -4.15 7.87 -14.55
N LEU A 98 -4.52 7.84 -13.28
CA LEU A 98 -3.83 7.07 -12.25
C LEU A 98 -4.34 5.64 -12.26
N VAL A 99 -3.43 4.68 -12.09
CA VAL A 99 -3.77 3.26 -11.93
C VAL A 99 -3.17 2.79 -10.62
N LEU A 100 -4.02 2.36 -9.70
CA LEU A 100 -3.65 1.81 -8.40
C LEU A 100 -3.73 0.30 -8.44
N ALA A 101 -2.82 -0.38 -7.76
CA ALA A 101 -2.91 -1.80 -7.44
C ALA A 101 -3.06 -1.97 -5.93
N VAL A 102 -3.92 -2.89 -5.53
CA VAL A 102 -4.07 -3.31 -4.14
C VAL A 102 -3.76 -4.80 -4.00
N ASP A 103 -2.86 -5.14 -3.08
CA ASP A 103 -2.51 -6.52 -2.79
C ASP A 103 -2.10 -6.72 -1.32
N VAL A 104 -2.24 -7.94 -0.81
CA VAL A 104 -1.79 -8.31 0.54
C VAL A 104 -0.49 -9.11 0.44
N SER A 105 0.57 -8.57 1.00
CA SER A 105 1.84 -9.29 1.15
C SER A 105 2.09 -9.70 2.61
N PRO A 106 2.43 -10.98 2.86
CA PRO A 106 2.68 -11.45 4.20
C PRO A 106 4.09 -11.08 4.69
N TRP A 107 4.17 -10.51 5.88
CA TRP A 107 5.41 -10.38 6.62
C TRP A 107 5.59 -11.57 7.56
N PHE A 108 6.35 -12.56 7.14
CA PHE A 108 6.57 -13.77 7.93
C PHE A 108 7.38 -13.52 9.22
N ARG A 109 6.97 -14.23 10.28
CA ARG A 109 7.53 -14.19 11.63
C ARG A 109 7.50 -15.59 12.25
N SER A 110 8.02 -16.58 11.52
CA SER A 110 8.14 -17.97 11.98
C SER A 110 8.89 -18.07 13.31
N ASP A 111 10.00 -17.34 13.41
CA ASP A 111 10.95 -17.45 14.53
C ASP A 111 10.69 -16.44 15.66
N ALA A 112 9.53 -15.78 15.64
CA ALA A 112 9.15 -14.80 16.66
C ALA A 112 7.83 -15.20 17.36
N PRO A 113 7.80 -16.32 18.13
CA PRO A 113 6.58 -16.88 18.69
C PRO A 113 5.82 -15.92 19.61
N CYS A 114 6.54 -15.05 20.32
CA CYS A 114 5.98 -14.08 21.26
C CYS A 114 5.49 -12.78 20.59
N SER A 115 5.65 -12.64 19.27
CA SER A 115 5.09 -11.49 18.55
C SER A 115 3.57 -11.55 18.58
N ALA A 116 2.96 -10.51 19.14
CA ALA A 116 1.52 -10.39 19.28
C ALA A 116 0.81 -10.36 17.92
N GLU A 117 -0.46 -10.80 17.92
CA GLU A 117 -1.39 -10.63 16.80
C GLU A 117 -0.83 -11.11 15.44
N ARG A 118 0.00 -12.16 15.46
CA ARG A 118 0.37 -12.87 14.23
C ARG A 118 -0.82 -13.68 13.73
N LEU A 119 -0.98 -13.71 12.43
CA LEU A 119 -1.95 -14.48 11.70
C LEU A 119 -1.29 -15.62 10.94
N PHE A 120 -2.10 -16.57 10.49
CA PHE A 120 -1.67 -17.62 9.58
C PHE A 120 -1.72 -17.10 8.15
N CYS A 121 -0.57 -16.63 7.64
CA CYS A 121 -0.46 -16.13 6.29
C CYS A 121 -0.39 -17.29 5.28
N HIS A 122 -1.20 -17.21 4.23
CA HIS A 122 -1.20 -18.20 3.16
C HIS A 122 0.05 -18.06 2.29
N VAL A 123 0.71 -19.17 1.95
CA VAL A 123 1.87 -19.20 1.07
C VAL A 123 1.60 -20.07 -0.15
N TYR A 124 1.77 -19.50 -1.34
CA TYR A 124 1.67 -20.23 -2.59
C TYR A 124 3.01 -20.90 -2.89
N GLY A 125 3.04 -22.24 -2.86
CA GLY A 125 4.13 -23.04 -3.43
C GLY A 125 5.13 -23.67 -2.45
N ARG A 126 5.10 -25.01 -2.38
CA ARG A 126 6.28 -25.91 -2.35
C ARG A 126 5.91 -27.39 -2.54
N ALA A 127 4.62 -27.76 -2.48
CA ALA A 127 4.10 -29.07 -2.87
C ALA A 127 2.65 -28.94 -3.37
N LYS A 128 2.25 -29.77 -4.35
CA LYS A 128 0.94 -29.73 -5.03
C LYS A 128 -0.29 -30.02 -4.14
N SER A 129 -0.15 -30.26 -2.83
CA SER A 129 -1.24 -30.83 -2.02
C SER A 129 -1.42 -30.29 -0.59
N ALA A 130 -0.75 -29.21 -0.19
CA ALA A 130 -1.02 -28.60 1.13
C ALA A 130 -0.83 -27.08 1.09
N SER A 131 -1.92 -26.35 1.35
CA SER A 131 -1.86 -24.93 1.74
C SER A 131 -0.94 -24.83 2.96
N ARG A 132 0.23 -24.21 2.80
CA ARG A 132 1.14 -23.96 3.92
C ARG A 132 0.80 -22.59 4.49
N PHE A 133 0.47 -22.58 5.77
CA PHE A 133 0.32 -21.36 6.54
C PHE A 133 1.62 -21.10 7.30
N ILE A 134 2.14 -19.87 7.18
CA ILE A 134 3.31 -19.43 7.93
C ILE A 134 2.87 -18.29 8.85
N PRO A 135 3.13 -18.36 10.18
CA PRO A 135 2.82 -17.27 11.09
C PRO A 135 3.49 -15.96 10.66
N GLY A 136 2.73 -14.88 10.63
CA GLY A 136 3.21 -13.57 10.18
C GLY A 136 2.18 -12.47 10.35
N TRP A 137 2.45 -11.30 9.79
CA TRP A 137 1.49 -10.20 9.71
C TRP A 137 1.16 -9.93 8.24
N PRO A 138 -0.11 -10.01 7.82
CA PRO A 138 -0.51 -9.58 6.50
C PRO A 138 -0.53 -8.04 6.44
N TYR A 139 0.11 -7.48 5.42
CA TYR A 139 0.06 -6.06 5.12
C TYR A 139 -0.61 -5.85 3.77
N SER A 140 -1.65 -5.02 3.73
CA SER A 140 -2.29 -4.57 2.50
C SER A 140 -1.56 -3.33 2.00
N PHE A 141 -1.09 -3.40 0.76
CA PHE A 141 -0.36 -2.35 0.08
C PHE A 141 -1.25 -1.74 -1.00
N VAL A 142 -1.21 -0.42 -1.13
CA VAL A 142 -1.73 0.29 -2.29
C VAL A 142 -0.55 0.98 -2.98
N ALA A 143 -0.38 0.68 -4.26
CA ALA A 143 0.70 1.25 -5.06
C ALA A 143 0.17 1.85 -6.37
N VAL A 144 0.76 2.96 -6.80
CA VAL A 144 0.53 3.54 -8.13
C VAL A 144 1.40 2.78 -9.14
N LEU A 145 0.79 2.37 -10.23
CA LEU A 145 1.43 1.63 -11.31
C LEU A 145 1.99 2.57 -12.38
N GLU A 146 3.14 2.18 -12.92
CA GLU A 146 3.78 2.81 -14.07
C GLU A 146 3.34 2.15 -15.38
N PRO A 147 3.11 2.91 -16.47
CA PRO A 147 2.87 2.33 -17.78
C PRO A 147 4.13 1.63 -18.32
N GLY A 148 3.96 0.45 -18.93
CA GLY A 148 5.04 -0.28 -19.58
C GLY A 148 5.33 -1.64 -18.94
N ARG A 149 6.43 -2.27 -19.35
CA ARG A 149 6.84 -3.61 -18.87
C ARG A 149 7.86 -3.46 -17.75
N THR A 150 7.41 -2.90 -16.64
CA THR A 150 8.23 -2.61 -15.47
C THR A 150 7.66 -3.31 -14.24
N SER A 151 8.50 -3.57 -13.25
CA SER A 151 8.08 -4.00 -11.91
C SER A 151 8.18 -2.88 -10.89
N TRP A 152 8.55 -1.67 -11.31
CA TRP A 152 8.58 -0.51 -10.45
C TRP A 152 7.16 -0.06 -10.12
N THR A 153 6.93 0.18 -8.84
CA THR A 153 5.64 0.66 -8.33
C THR A 153 5.90 1.68 -7.22
N THR A 154 5.01 2.65 -7.09
CA THR A 154 5.10 3.68 -6.06
C THR A 154 4.11 3.34 -4.95
N ILE A 155 4.58 2.80 -3.84
CA ILE A 155 3.73 2.51 -2.68
C ILE A 155 3.29 3.83 -2.06
N VAL A 156 1.97 4.03 -1.97
CA VAL A 156 1.36 5.24 -1.39
C VAL A 156 0.67 4.97 -0.05
N ASP A 157 0.30 3.72 0.22
CA ASP A 157 -0.30 3.34 1.49
C ASP A 157 -0.01 1.89 1.86
N VAL A 158 0.09 1.65 3.18
CA VAL A 158 0.28 0.34 3.78
C VAL A 158 -0.55 0.24 5.04
N VAL A 159 -1.38 -0.79 5.15
CA VAL A 159 -2.19 -1.10 6.34
C VAL A 159 -1.90 -2.52 6.81
N ARG A 160 -1.64 -2.69 8.11
CA ARG A 160 -1.54 -4.02 8.72
C ARG A 160 -2.95 -4.57 8.95
N LEU A 161 -3.21 -5.79 8.52
CA LEU A 161 -4.43 -6.51 8.83
C LEU A 161 -4.30 -7.24 10.18
N GLY A 162 -5.22 -6.95 11.09
CA GLY A 162 -5.33 -7.52 12.42
C GLY A 162 -6.22 -8.78 12.46
N PRO A 163 -6.17 -9.53 13.57
CA PRO A 163 -6.88 -10.81 13.71
C PRO A 163 -8.40 -10.71 13.76
N VAL A 164 -8.94 -9.52 14.06
CA VAL A 164 -10.39 -9.26 14.18
C VAL A 164 -10.95 -8.47 13.00
N ASP A 165 -10.10 -8.15 12.02
CA ASP A 165 -10.49 -7.29 10.90
C ASP A 165 -11.29 -8.07 9.86
N ASP A 166 -12.35 -7.44 9.32
CA ASP A 166 -12.90 -7.82 8.02
C ASP A 166 -11.97 -7.24 6.95
N ALA A 167 -11.17 -8.10 6.32
CA ALA A 167 -10.22 -7.70 5.28
C ALA A 167 -10.89 -6.88 4.16
N THR A 168 -12.14 -7.18 3.79
CA THR A 168 -12.85 -6.42 2.75
C THR A 168 -13.23 -5.03 3.24
N ALA A 169 -13.63 -4.90 4.51
CA ALA A 169 -13.93 -3.61 5.11
C ALA A 169 -12.67 -2.74 5.24
N VAL A 170 -11.54 -3.33 5.67
CA VAL A 170 -10.26 -2.63 5.76
C VAL A 170 -9.79 -2.17 4.38
N THR A 171 -9.84 -3.04 3.35
CA THR A 171 -9.50 -2.64 1.98
C THR A 171 -10.38 -1.51 1.47
N ALA A 172 -11.70 -1.55 1.72
CA ALA A 172 -12.60 -0.48 1.30
C ALA A 172 -12.25 0.86 1.96
N ALA A 173 -11.99 0.86 3.27
CA ALA A 173 -11.55 2.06 4.00
C ALA A 173 -10.20 2.57 3.48
N GLN A 174 -9.22 1.68 3.32
CA GLN A 174 -7.90 2.02 2.81
C GLN A 174 -7.96 2.66 1.41
N LEU A 175 -8.72 2.07 0.48
CA LEU A 175 -8.85 2.60 -0.88
C LEU A 175 -9.55 3.97 -0.88
N ARG A 176 -10.59 4.15 -0.06
CA ARG A 176 -11.24 5.45 0.13
C ARG A 176 -10.24 6.50 0.62
N ASP A 177 -9.52 6.21 1.71
CA ASP A 177 -8.54 7.13 2.29
C ASP A 177 -7.43 7.49 1.29
N VAL A 178 -6.97 6.53 0.49
CA VAL A 178 -5.99 6.79 -0.58
C VAL A 178 -6.57 7.72 -1.63
N VAL A 179 -7.77 7.44 -2.14
CA VAL A 179 -8.39 8.26 -3.20
C VAL A 179 -8.67 9.68 -2.70
N GLU A 180 -9.23 9.83 -1.50
CA GLU A 180 -9.49 11.13 -0.89
C GLU A 180 -8.20 11.93 -0.67
N ARG A 181 -7.11 11.28 -0.25
CA ARG A 181 -5.79 11.94 -0.14
C ARG A 181 -5.21 12.34 -1.50
N LEU A 182 -5.36 11.52 -2.53
CA LEU A 182 -4.93 11.87 -3.89
C LEU A 182 -5.70 13.08 -4.41
N MET A 183 -7.01 13.14 -4.18
CA MET A 183 -7.83 14.30 -4.51
C MET A 183 -7.41 15.55 -3.72
N ALA A 184 -7.20 15.42 -2.40
CA ALA A 184 -6.74 16.52 -1.55
C ALA A 184 -5.34 17.04 -1.95
N ALA A 185 -4.48 16.15 -2.45
CA ALA A 185 -3.17 16.49 -2.99
C ALA A 185 -3.21 17.07 -4.41
N GLY A 186 -4.41 17.21 -5.01
CA GLY A 186 -4.58 17.72 -6.37
C GLY A 186 -4.14 16.75 -7.47
N GLN A 187 -3.95 15.46 -7.14
CA GLN A 187 -3.59 14.42 -8.12
C GLN A 187 -4.78 14.03 -9.00
N TRP A 188 -5.99 14.38 -8.60
CA TRP A 188 -7.19 14.23 -9.41
C TRP A 188 -8.09 15.44 -9.18
N VAL A 189 -8.59 16.03 -10.26
CA VAL A 189 -9.58 17.12 -10.23
C VAL A 189 -10.77 16.80 -11.13
N SER A 190 -11.89 17.49 -10.92
CA SER A 190 -13.08 17.29 -11.74
C SER A 190 -12.78 17.55 -13.22
N GLY A 191 -13.05 16.54 -14.07
CA GLY A 191 -12.72 16.55 -15.49
C GLY A 191 -11.58 15.61 -15.87
N ASP A 192 -10.78 15.17 -14.90
CA ASP A 192 -9.79 14.11 -15.11
C ASP A 192 -10.46 12.75 -15.32
N PRO A 193 -9.82 11.80 -16.02
CA PRO A 193 -10.27 10.41 -16.07
C PRO A 193 -10.39 9.81 -14.67
N GLU A 194 -11.33 8.87 -14.49
CA GLU A 194 -11.46 8.13 -13.23
C GLU A 194 -10.18 7.36 -12.89
N ILE A 195 -9.89 7.25 -11.60
CA ILE A 195 -8.75 6.49 -11.08
C ILE A 195 -9.08 5.00 -11.20
N VAL A 196 -8.24 4.25 -11.90
CA VAL A 196 -8.45 2.80 -12.02
C VAL A 196 -7.83 2.10 -10.81
N ILE A 197 -8.57 1.24 -10.14
CA ILE A 197 -8.08 0.40 -9.05
C ILE A 197 -8.10 -1.06 -9.50
N VAL A 198 -6.93 -1.70 -9.48
CA VAL A 198 -6.72 -3.08 -9.89
C VAL A 198 -6.56 -3.98 -8.66
N GLY A 199 -7.36 -5.03 -8.57
CA GLY A 199 -7.27 -6.07 -7.55
C GLY A 199 -7.26 -7.48 -8.16
N ASP A 200 -6.65 -8.42 -7.46
CA ASP A 200 -6.67 -9.83 -7.84
C ASP A 200 -8.01 -10.52 -7.51
N ALA A 201 -8.09 -11.84 -7.68
CA ALA A 201 -9.30 -12.60 -7.37
C ALA A 201 -9.57 -12.77 -5.86
N GLY A 202 -8.65 -12.37 -4.98
CA GLY A 202 -8.89 -12.33 -3.54
C GLY A 202 -9.90 -11.26 -3.13
N TYR A 203 -10.07 -10.21 -3.94
CA TYR A 203 -10.90 -9.06 -3.62
C TYR A 203 -12.35 -9.21 -4.11
N ASP A 204 -13.31 -8.80 -3.29
CA ASP A 204 -14.71 -8.70 -3.69
C ASP A 204 -14.95 -7.40 -4.46
N ILE A 205 -14.56 -7.40 -5.74
CA ILE A 205 -14.68 -6.25 -6.64
C ILE A 205 -16.11 -5.72 -6.69
N THR A 206 -17.13 -6.60 -6.68
CA THR A 206 -18.53 -6.17 -6.70
C THR A 206 -18.91 -5.36 -5.46
N ARG A 207 -18.52 -5.82 -4.27
CA ARG A 207 -18.74 -5.08 -3.02
C ARG A 207 -17.95 -3.76 -3.02
N LEU A 208 -16.69 -3.79 -3.46
CA LEU A 208 -15.84 -2.59 -3.54
C LEU A 208 -16.43 -1.53 -4.49
N SER A 209 -16.85 -1.91 -5.69
CA SER A 209 -17.53 -1.02 -6.65
C SER A 209 -18.77 -0.37 -6.05
N TRP A 210 -19.52 -1.08 -5.20
CA TRP A 210 -20.70 -0.50 -4.56
C TRP A 210 -20.35 0.49 -3.44
N VAL A 211 -19.39 0.16 -2.56
CA VAL A 211 -19.05 0.99 -1.40
C VAL A 211 -18.16 2.19 -1.74
N LEU A 212 -17.52 2.18 -2.93
CA LEU A 212 -16.69 3.29 -3.44
C LEU A 212 -17.36 4.06 -4.59
N ARG A 213 -18.65 3.79 -4.89
CA ARG A 213 -19.37 4.38 -6.04
C ARG A 213 -19.51 5.91 -6.02
N ASP A 214 -19.27 6.52 -4.88
CA ASP A 214 -19.29 7.97 -4.68
C ASP A 214 -17.94 8.64 -4.96
N LEU A 215 -16.90 7.85 -5.21
CA LEU A 215 -15.56 8.31 -5.57
C LEU A 215 -15.33 8.20 -7.09
N PRO A 216 -14.38 8.97 -7.66
CA PRO A 216 -14.08 8.94 -9.10
C PRO A 216 -13.19 7.73 -9.44
N VAL A 217 -13.72 6.51 -9.29
CA VAL A 217 -12.95 5.27 -9.41
C VAL A 217 -13.61 4.22 -10.31
N GLU A 218 -12.78 3.60 -11.16
CA GLU A 218 -13.13 2.39 -11.91
C GLU A 218 -12.42 1.18 -11.28
N LEU A 219 -13.16 0.13 -10.93
CA LEU A 219 -12.60 -1.07 -10.32
C LEU A 219 -12.40 -2.15 -11.38
N VAL A 220 -11.17 -2.63 -11.51
CA VAL A 220 -10.81 -3.74 -12.39
C VAL A 220 -10.30 -4.88 -11.54
N GLY A 221 -10.91 -6.05 -11.66
CA GLY A 221 -10.34 -7.21 -11.01
C GLY A 221 -10.89 -8.52 -11.54
N ARG A 222 -10.20 -9.59 -11.18
CA ARG A 222 -10.57 -10.93 -11.61
C ARG A 222 -11.71 -11.42 -10.74
N VAL A 223 -12.86 -11.71 -11.34
CA VAL A 223 -13.96 -12.35 -10.61
C VAL A 223 -13.56 -13.78 -10.22
N ARG A 224 -13.76 -14.15 -8.96
CA ARG A 224 -13.53 -15.53 -8.50
C ARG A 224 -14.40 -16.51 -9.25
N SER A 225 -13.85 -17.67 -9.57
CA SER A 225 -14.55 -18.74 -10.30
C SER A 225 -15.71 -19.36 -9.53
N ASP A 226 -15.83 -19.09 -8.22
CA ASP A 226 -16.90 -19.58 -7.35
C ASP A 226 -18.10 -18.61 -7.26
N ARG A 227 -18.09 -17.50 -8.01
CA ARG A 227 -19.20 -16.54 -8.06
C ARG A 227 -20.25 -16.95 -9.09
N VAL A 228 -21.52 -16.83 -8.71
CA VAL A 228 -22.69 -17.06 -9.59
C VAL A 228 -23.36 -15.71 -9.87
N MET A 229 -23.31 -15.26 -11.12
CA MET A 229 -24.01 -14.05 -11.55
C MET A 229 -25.47 -14.38 -11.83
N ARG A 230 -26.39 -13.61 -11.23
CA ARG A 230 -27.83 -13.72 -11.48
C ARG A 230 -28.30 -12.52 -12.27
N LEU A 231 -29.23 -12.75 -13.19
CA LEU A 231 -30.01 -11.69 -13.81
C LEU A 231 -30.88 -11.00 -12.74
N PRO A 232 -31.34 -9.75 -12.99
CA PRO A 232 -32.31 -9.09 -12.12
C PRO A 232 -33.46 -10.02 -11.77
N LYS A 233 -33.87 -10.05 -10.49
CA LYS A 233 -35.01 -10.84 -10.06
C LYS A 233 -36.23 -10.42 -10.89
N PRO A 234 -36.93 -11.34 -11.57
CA PRO A 234 -38.14 -10.98 -12.30
C PRO A 234 -39.17 -10.37 -11.35
N PRO A 235 -40.05 -9.47 -11.83
CA PRO A 235 -41.09 -8.86 -11.00
C PRO A 235 -41.87 -9.94 -10.24
N ARG A 236 -42.17 -9.69 -8.97
CA ARG A 236 -43.01 -10.59 -8.19
C ARG A 236 -44.40 -10.62 -8.85
N VAL A 237 -44.73 -11.74 -9.48
CA VAL A 237 -46.11 -12.02 -9.86
C VAL A 237 -46.81 -12.48 -8.58
N TYR A 238 -47.81 -11.71 -8.13
CA TYR A 238 -48.68 -12.14 -7.04
C TYR A 238 -49.53 -13.30 -7.55
N ASP A 239 -49.27 -14.51 -7.05
CA ASP A 239 -50.11 -15.68 -7.29
C ASP A 239 -51.00 -15.91 -6.05
N PRO A 240 -52.31 -15.64 -6.15
CA PRO A 240 -53.27 -15.87 -5.05
C PRO A 240 -53.55 -17.36 -4.80
N GLN A 241 -53.05 -18.28 -5.62
CA GLN A 241 -53.14 -19.72 -5.33
C GLN A 241 -52.03 -20.09 -4.33
N GLY A 242 -52.29 -19.78 -3.06
CA GLY A 242 -51.46 -20.24 -1.94
C GLY A 242 -51.17 -21.73 -2.04
N GLY A 243 -49.93 -22.11 -1.75
CA GLY A 243 -49.50 -23.50 -1.72
C GLY A 243 -50.45 -24.35 -0.89
N ARG A 244 -50.84 -25.51 -1.42
CA ARG A 244 -51.52 -26.55 -0.64
C ARG A 244 -50.58 -27.00 0.50
N PRO A 245 -51.14 -27.32 1.69
CA PRO A 245 -50.36 -27.73 2.86
C PRO A 245 -49.44 -28.92 2.57
#